data_AF-A0A2G6FQ81-F1
#
_entry.id   AF-A0A2G6FQ81-F1
#
_cell.length_a   1.000
_cell.length_b   1.000
_cell.length_c   1.000
_cell.angle_alpha   90.00
_cell.angle_beta   90.00
_cell.angle_gamma   90.00
#
_symmetry.space_group_name_H-M   'P 1'
#
loop_
_entity.id
_entity.type
_entity.pdbx_description
1 polymer ?
#
loop_
_entity_poly.entity_id
_entity_poly.type
_entity_poly.pdbx_seq_one_letter_code
_entity_poly.pdbx_strand_id
1 'polypeptide(L)'
;MNKVREAALKLLWLKYAYTFIWAHKPLCNRYRTEVIKFHHIYFCRSCFFLYAGFIFAIICYAVFFDFVSVFCVYILFILSSLIIPLSLPSIYKKFPRIIRDILRFLLGISLILSGITVIHGHIMVFLAAVIIFLAVKKIYSQQRARRKLEICFSCPEYSEEKVCSGYSKQLVMIRKYEDEATDYLLASNYVPDCLNR
;
A
#
# COMPACT_ATOMS: atom_id res chain seq x y z
N MET A 1 -18.72 -7.07 21.70
CA MET A 1 -17.43 -6.81 22.39
C MET A 1 -17.43 -5.38 22.93
N ASN A 2 -16.96 -5.13 24.17
CA ASN A 2 -16.88 -3.78 24.74
C ASN A 2 -15.83 -2.93 23.99
N LYS A 3 -16.12 -1.64 23.72
CA LYS A 3 -15.22 -0.68 23.06
C LYS A 3 -13.83 -0.62 23.72
N VAL A 4 -13.75 -0.75 25.05
CA VAL A 4 -12.47 -0.73 25.79
C VAL A 4 -11.60 -1.93 25.39
N ARG A 5 -12.20 -3.12 25.30
CA ARG A 5 -11.53 -4.36 24.91
C ARG A 5 -11.06 -4.30 23.45
N GLU A 6 -11.90 -3.75 22.58
CA GLU A 6 -11.55 -3.53 21.18
C GLU A 6 -10.33 -2.61 21.04
N ALA A 7 -10.30 -1.52 21.79
CA ALA A 7 -9.16 -0.60 21.80
C ALA A 7 -7.88 -1.29 22.31
N ALA A 8 -7.97 -2.09 23.37
CA ALA A 8 -6.85 -2.85 23.90
C ALA A 8 -6.28 -3.84 22.86
N LEU A 9 -7.14 -4.61 22.18
CA LEU A 9 -6.71 -5.52 21.12
C LEU A 9 -6.09 -4.79 19.93
N LYS A 10 -6.61 -3.61 19.55
CA LYS A 10 -6.02 -2.78 18.48
C LYS A 10 -4.64 -2.27 18.85
N LEU A 11 -4.45 -1.81 20.09
CA LEU A 11 -3.14 -1.37 20.60
C LEU A 11 -2.15 -2.54 20.66
N LEU A 12 -2.62 -3.71 21.09
CA LEU A 12 -1.82 -4.93 21.12
C LEU A 12 -1.42 -5.37 19.71
N TRP A 13 -2.35 -5.33 18.76
CA TRP A 13 -2.04 -5.59 17.36
C TRP A 13 -0.99 -4.62 16.83
N LEU A 14 -1.15 -3.32 17.11
CA LEU A 14 -0.19 -2.30 16.70
C LEU A 14 1.20 -2.55 17.29
N LYS A 15 1.30 -2.92 18.58
CA LYS A 15 2.54 -3.27 19.28
C LYS A 15 3.32 -4.38 18.58
N TYR A 16 2.66 -5.34 17.94
CA TYR A 16 3.33 -6.43 17.21
C TYR A 16 3.48 -6.17 15.71
N ALA A 17 2.49 -5.52 15.11
CA ALA A 17 2.43 -5.30 13.68
C ALA A 17 3.26 -4.11 13.20
N TYR A 18 3.57 -3.11 14.06
CA TYR A 18 4.20 -1.84 13.62
C TYR A 18 5.46 -2.02 12.77
N THR A 19 6.24 -3.09 13.01
CA THR A 19 7.44 -3.38 12.23
C THR A 19 7.16 -3.73 10.76
N PHE A 20 5.98 -4.25 10.42
CA PHE A 20 5.63 -4.72 9.08
C PHE A 20 4.28 -4.23 8.54
N ILE A 21 3.54 -3.37 9.25
CA ILE A 21 2.29 -2.77 8.77
C ILE A 21 2.44 -2.18 7.36
N TRP A 22 3.60 -1.59 7.07
CA TRP A 22 3.86 -0.95 5.78
C TRP A 22 4.47 -1.88 4.73
N ALA A 23 4.84 -3.11 5.10
CA ALA A 23 5.48 -4.10 4.26
C ALA A 23 4.45 -5.01 3.54
N HIS A 24 3.94 -4.51 2.41
CA HIS A 24 2.99 -5.23 1.54
C HIS A 24 3.63 -6.34 0.69
N LYS A 25 4.91 -6.64 0.93
CA LYS A 25 5.73 -7.58 0.16
C LYS A 25 6.50 -8.47 1.13
N PRO A 26 6.79 -9.74 0.76
CA PRO A 26 7.65 -10.61 1.55
C PRO A 26 9.01 -9.96 1.79
N LEU A 27 9.65 -10.27 2.93
CA LEU A 27 10.97 -9.77 3.30
C LEU A 27 12.13 -10.63 2.78
N CYS A 28 11.88 -11.58 1.87
CA CYS A 28 12.92 -12.45 1.33
C CYS A 28 13.81 -11.72 0.30
N ASN A 29 14.97 -12.31 0.00
CA ASN A 29 15.97 -11.72 -0.90
C ASN A 29 15.42 -11.33 -2.28
N ARG A 30 14.44 -12.06 -2.82
CA ARG A 30 13.78 -11.77 -4.11
C ARG A 30 13.05 -10.43 -4.12
N TYR A 31 12.55 -9.99 -2.97
CA TYR A 31 11.82 -8.72 -2.81
C TYR A 31 12.67 -7.65 -2.10
N ARG A 32 13.97 -7.89 -1.90
CA ARG A 32 14.87 -6.98 -1.17
C ARG A 32 14.87 -5.55 -1.73
N THR A 33 14.77 -5.40 -3.05
CA THR A 33 14.74 -4.09 -3.71
C THR A 33 13.37 -3.40 -3.66
N GLU A 34 12.33 -4.12 -3.27
CA GLU A 34 10.94 -3.65 -3.19
C GLU A 34 10.57 -3.15 -1.78
N VAL A 35 11.47 -3.32 -0.81
CA VAL A 35 11.28 -2.97 0.60
C VAL A 35 12.41 -2.02 1.05
N ILE A 36 12.06 -0.94 1.73
CA ILE A 36 13.00 -0.06 2.43
C ILE A 36 12.99 -0.48 3.90
N LYS A 37 14.18 -0.75 4.46
CA LYS A 37 14.34 -1.02 5.88
C LYS A 37 14.84 0.24 6.58
N PHE A 38 14.07 0.75 7.53
CA PHE A 38 14.50 1.81 8.43
C PHE A 38 14.55 1.25 9.85
N HIS A 39 15.75 0.98 10.35
CA HIS A 39 15.98 0.27 11.61
C HIS A 39 15.21 -1.06 11.69
N HIS A 40 14.14 -1.16 12.49
CA HIS A 40 13.33 -2.36 12.67
C HIS A 40 12.03 -2.35 11.85
N ILE A 41 11.73 -1.24 11.17
CA ILE A 41 10.51 -1.03 10.39
C ILE A 41 10.77 -1.26 8.91
N TYR A 42 9.85 -1.97 8.26
CA TYR A 42 9.90 -2.27 6.83
C TYR A 42 8.78 -1.55 6.09
N PHE A 43 9.17 -0.76 5.09
CA PHE A 43 8.26 -0.03 4.23
C PHE A 43 8.25 -0.64 2.84
N CYS A 44 7.06 -0.87 2.27
CA CYS A 44 6.95 -1.10 0.84
C CYS A 44 7.45 0.15 0.11
N ARG A 45 8.54 0.01 -0.65
CA ARG A 45 9.18 1.11 -1.37
C ARG A 45 8.18 1.85 -2.27
N SER A 46 7.33 1.11 -2.97
CA SER A 46 6.32 1.69 -3.86
C SER A 46 5.23 2.48 -3.10
N CYS A 47 4.89 2.08 -1.87
CA CYS A 47 3.94 2.82 -1.03
C CYS A 47 4.60 4.07 -0.45
N PHE A 48 5.86 3.96 -0.02
CA PHE A 48 6.65 5.09 0.48
C PHE A 48 6.67 6.23 -0.54
N PHE A 49 7.04 5.95 -1.79
CA PHE A 49 7.05 6.97 -2.85
C PHE A 49 5.65 7.50 -3.21
N LEU A 50 4.62 6.64 -3.19
CA LEU A 50 3.24 7.09 -3.39
C LEU A 50 2.81 8.11 -2.34
N TYR A 51 3.05 7.82 -1.05
CA TYR A 51 2.71 8.71 0.05
C TYR A 51 3.58 9.97 0.07
N ALA A 52 4.86 9.86 -0.30
CA ALA A 52 5.70 11.04 -0.49
C ALA A 52 5.10 11.97 -1.56
N GLY A 53 4.55 11.42 -2.64
CA GLY A 53 3.83 12.17 -3.66
C GLY A 53 2.56 12.84 -3.14
N PHE A 54 1.81 12.16 -2.26
CA PHE A 54 0.64 12.76 -1.60
C PHE A 54 1.03 13.99 -0.78
N ILE A 55 2.01 13.83 0.11
CA ILE A 55 2.49 14.90 0.99
C ILE A 55 3.01 16.06 0.15
N PHE A 56 3.81 15.77 -0.88
CA PHE A 56 4.35 16.79 -1.78
C PHE A 56 3.23 17.59 -2.48
N ALA A 57 2.22 16.92 -3.03
CA ALA A 57 1.11 17.61 -3.69
C ALA A 57 0.30 18.50 -2.74
N ILE A 58 0.07 18.05 -1.50
CA ILE A 58 -0.62 18.86 -0.47
C ILE A 58 0.22 20.10 -0.13
N ILE A 59 1.53 19.94 0.06
CA ILE A 59 2.43 21.07 0.34
C ILE A 59 2.45 22.04 -0.85
N CYS A 60 2.59 21.54 -2.08
CA CYS A 60 2.56 22.38 -3.28
C CYS A 60 1.24 23.14 -3.43
N TYR A 61 0.11 22.51 -3.13
CA TYR A 61 -1.19 23.18 -3.13
C TYR A 61 -1.29 24.25 -2.06
N ALA A 62 -0.77 24.00 -0.86
CA ALA A 62 -0.78 24.98 0.22
C ALA A 62 0.13 26.19 -0.06
N VAL A 63 1.30 25.97 -0.66
CA VAL A 63 2.30 27.03 -0.94
C VAL A 63 1.96 27.80 -2.23
N PHE A 64 1.46 27.12 -3.26
CA PHE A 64 1.19 27.69 -4.58
C PHE A 64 -0.29 27.62 -4.93
N PHE A 65 -1.16 27.99 -3.97
CA PHE A 65 -2.61 27.84 -4.08
C PHE A 65 -3.20 28.44 -5.35
N ASP A 66 -2.89 29.71 -5.65
CA ASP A 66 -3.44 30.40 -6.82
C ASP A 66 -3.03 29.73 -8.13
N PHE A 67 -1.76 29.33 -8.24
CA PHE A 67 -1.27 28.64 -9.43
C PHE A 67 -1.91 27.26 -9.57
N VAL A 68 -1.94 26.46 -8.51
CA VAL A 68 -2.48 25.10 -8.56
C VAL A 68 -3.99 25.14 -8.78
N SER A 69 -4.72 26.07 -8.20
CA SER A 69 -6.18 26.17 -8.40
C SER A 69 -6.54 26.40 -9.86
N VAL A 70 -5.82 27.30 -10.55
CA VAL A 70 -6.04 27.59 -11.97
C VAL A 70 -5.58 26.45 -12.87
N PHE A 71 -4.42 25.84 -12.58
CA PHE A 71 -3.79 24.87 -13.49
C PHE A 71 -4.00 23.40 -13.12
N CYS A 72 -4.72 23.08 -12.04
CA CYS A 72 -4.85 21.71 -11.51
C CYS A 72 -5.32 20.69 -12.55
N VAL A 73 -6.30 21.05 -13.38
CA VAL A 73 -6.85 20.18 -14.43
C VAL A 73 -5.79 19.88 -15.51
N TYR A 74 -5.05 20.90 -15.95
CA TYR A 74 -3.99 20.74 -16.96
C TYR A 74 -2.84 19.90 -16.42
N ILE A 75 -2.39 20.18 -15.19
CA ILE A 75 -1.33 19.40 -14.53
C ILE A 75 -1.78 17.94 -14.37
N LEU A 76 -3.02 17.71 -13.93
CA LEU A 76 -3.58 16.37 -13.79
C LEU A 76 -3.63 15.64 -15.15
N PHE A 77 -4.03 16.32 -16.22
CA PHE A 77 -4.08 15.75 -17.57
C PHE A 77 -2.67 15.38 -18.09
N ILE A 78 -1.69 16.28 -17.94
CA ILE A 78 -0.30 16.05 -18.33
C ILE A 78 0.28 14.86 -17.53
N LEU A 79 0.11 14.85 -16.22
CA LEU A 79 0.59 13.76 -15.38
C LEU A 79 -0.10 12.43 -15.73
N SER A 80 -1.43 12.43 -15.91
CA SER A 80 -2.17 11.21 -16.22
C SER A 80 -1.81 10.64 -17.58
N SER A 81 -1.66 11.49 -18.60
CA SER A 81 -1.26 11.08 -19.95
C SER A 81 0.16 10.49 -19.98
N LEU A 82 1.05 10.92 -19.08
CA LEU A 82 2.38 10.32 -18.91
C LEU A 82 2.35 9.03 -18.08
N ILE A 83 1.70 9.06 -16.91
CA ILE A 83 1.76 7.97 -15.92
C ILE A 83 1.04 6.72 -16.40
N ILE A 84 -0.16 6.86 -16.99
CA ILE A 84 -1.01 5.72 -17.38
C ILE A 84 -0.28 4.78 -18.37
N PRO A 85 0.24 5.27 -19.52
CA PRO A 85 0.92 4.39 -20.48
C PRO A 85 2.23 3.83 -19.90
N LEU A 86 3.02 4.65 -19.21
CA LEU A 86 4.30 4.22 -18.64
C LEU A 86 4.15 3.21 -17.50
N SER A 87 3.02 3.25 -16.80
CA SER A 87 2.75 2.30 -15.74
C SER A 87 2.37 0.91 -16.30
N LEU A 88 2.03 0.78 -17.60
CA LEU A 88 1.49 -0.47 -18.16
C LEU A 88 2.40 -1.64 -17.83
N PRO A 89 1.89 -2.78 -17.34
CA PRO A 89 2.70 -3.90 -16.87
C PRO A 89 3.81 -4.37 -17.80
N SER A 90 3.56 -4.36 -19.12
CA SER A 90 4.49 -4.75 -20.18
C SER A 90 5.69 -3.81 -20.30
N ILE A 91 5.47 -2.51 -20.07
CA ILE A 91 6.47 -1.44 -20.14
C ILE A 91 7.13 -1.27 -18.76
N TYR A 92 6.32 -1.10 -17.71
CA TYR A 92 6.74 -0.85 -16.34
C TYR A 92 7.72 -1.88 -15.79
N LYS A 93 7.62 -3.16 -16.19
CA LYS A 93 8.55 -4.21 -15.75
C LYS A 93 9.96 -4.01 -16.28
N LYS A 94 10.12 -3.36 -17.44
CA LYS A 94 11.41 -3.11 -18.10
C LYS A 94 12.15 -1.91 -17.50
N PHE A 95 11.44 -1.04 -16.78
CA PHE A 95 12.05 0.16 -16.22
C PHE A 95 12.97 -0.14 -15.04
N PRO A 96 14.09 0.59 -14.93
CA PRO A 96 14.93 0.58 -13.75
C PRO A 96 14.13 1.03 -12.53
N ARG A 97 14.58 0.60 -11.35
CA ARG A 97 13.85 0.80 -10.10
C ARG A 97 13.54 2.27 -9.82
N ILE A 98 14.48 3.17 -10.12
CA ILE A 98 14.33 4.62 -9.91
C ILE A 98 13.15 5.19 -10.71
N ILE A 99 13.02 4.83 -12.00
CA ILE A 99 11.90 5.28 -12.83
C ILE A 99 10.57 4.76 -12.28
N ARG A 100 10.52 3.51 -11.80
CA ARG A 100 9.32 2.96 -11.16
C ARG A 100 8.93 3.72 -9.89
N ASP A 101 9.90 4.15 -9.11
CA ASP A 101 9.67 4.97 -7.91
C ASP A 101 9.16 6.37 -8.27
N ILE A 102 9.74 7.01 -9.29
CA ILE A 102 9.27 8.31 -9.82
C ILE A 102 7.81 8.19 -10.30
N LEU A 103 7.49 7.15 -11.08
CA LEU A 103 6.10 6.92 -11.52
C LEU A 103 5.14 6.73 -10.34
N ARG A 104 5.58 6.08 -9.25
CA ARG A 104 4.77 5.94 -8.03
C ARG A 104 4.59 7.25 -7.30
N PHE A 105 5.62 8.08 -7.23
CA PHE A 105 5.56 9.42 -6.67
C PHE A 105 4.60 10.32 -7.47
N LEU A 106 4.74 10.35 -8.80
CA LEU A 106 3.86 11.12 -9.68
C LEU A 106 2.40 10.62 -9.61
N LEU A 107 2.17 9.30 -9.52
CA LEU A 107 0.82 8.75 -9.28
C LEU A 107 0.25 9.27 -7.96
N GLY A 108 1.10 9.44 -6.94
CA GLY A 108 0.73 10.07 -5.68
C GLY A 108 0.17 11.47 -5.90
N ILE A 109 0.95 12.31 -6.58
CA ILE A 109 0.56 13.68 -6.91
C ILE A 109 -0.78 13.71 -7.67
N SER A 110 -0.94 12.88 -8.71
CA SER A 110 -2.16 12.85 -9.51
C SER A 110 -3.42 12.51 -8.71
N LEU A 111 -3.33 11.62 -7.71
CA LEU A 111 -4.48 11.26 -6.86
C LEU A 111 -4.90 12.40 -5.92
N ILE A 112 -3.95 13.18 -5.40
CA ILE A 112 -4.28 14.37 -4.61
C ILE A 112 -4.84 15.47 -5.50
N LEU A 113 -4.23 15.69 -6.67
CA LEU A 113 -4.72 16.68 -7.64
C LEU A 113 -6.15 16.37 -8.09
N SER A 114 -6.51 15.12 -8.33
CA SER A 114 -7.90 14.77 -8.67
C SER A 114 -8.88 15.08 -7.53
N GLY A 115 -8.47 14.93 -6.27
CA GLY A 115 -9.26 15.40 -5.13
C GLY A 115 -9.40 16.93 -5.11
N ILE A 116 -8.31 17.65 -5.37
CA ILE A 116 -8.30 19.13 -5.45
C ILE A 116 -9.22 19.64 -6.56
N THR A 117 -9.34 18.94 -7.70
CA THR A 117 -10.26 19.37 -8.75
C THR A 117 -11.72 19.38 -8.29
N VAL A 118 -12.10 18.52 -7.32
CA VAL A 118 -13.44 18.56 -6.70
C VAL A 118 -13.65 19.85 -5.89
N ILE A 119 -12.64 20.26 -5.13
CA ILE A 119 -12.68 21.47 -4.30
C ILE A 119 -12.91 22.71 -5.16
N HIS A 120 -12.33 22.75 -6.37
CA HIS A 120 -12.52 23.83 -7.34
C HIS A 120 -13.73 23.64 -8.27
N GLY A 121 -14.64 22.72 -7.98
CA GLY A 121 -15.91 22.55 -8.71
C GLY A 121 -15.82 21.71 -9.99
N HIS A 122 -14.66 21.15 -10.34
CA HIS A 122 -14.48 20.29 -11.52
C HIS A 122 -14.83 18.81 -11.22
N ILE A 123 -16.05 18.56 -10.76
CA ILE A 123 -16.51 17.22 -10.33
C ILE A 123 -16.42 16.20 -11.47
N MET A 124 -16.77 16.60 -12.71
CA MET A 124 -16.72 15.70 -13.88
C MET A 124 -15.31 15.19 -14.18
N VAL A 125 -14.28 16.03 -13.98
CA VAL A 125 -12.87 15.63 -14.15
C VAL A 125 -12.49 14.57 -13.13
N PHE A 126 -12.90 14.75 -11.86
CA PHE A 126 -12.68 13.76 -10.82
C PHE A 126 -13.37 12.42 -11.13
N LEU A 127 -14.64 12.45 -11.55
CA LEU A 127 -15.37 11.23 -11.92
C LEU A 127 -14.69 10.50 -13.07
N ALA A 128 -14.26 11.22 -14.11
CA ALA A 128 -13.50 10.64 -15.21
C ALA A 128 -12.20 10.00 -14.72
N ALA A 129 -11.44 10.68 -13.86
CA ALA A 129 -10.21 10.16 -13.27
C ALA A 129 -10.46 8.89 -12.44
N VAL A 130 -11.55 8.83 -11.66
CA VAL A 130 -11.94 7.65 -10.89
C VAL A 130 -12.28 6.48 -11.81
N ILE A 131 -13.06 6.69 -12.87
CA ILE A 131 -13.42 5.65 -13.85
C ILE A 131 -12.17 5.08 -14.50
N ILE A 132 -11.28 5.95 -14.99
CA ILE A 132 -10.00 5.55 -15.59
C ILE A 132 -9.16 4.77 -14.58
N PHE A 133 -9.04 5.26 -13.34
CA PHE A 133 -8.29 4.58 -12.28
C PHE A 133 -8.84 3.17 -12.00
N LEU A 134 -10.16 3.01 -11.91
CA LEU A 134 -10.80 1.71 -11.69
C LEU A 134 -10.56 0.74 -12.85
N ALA A 135 -10.68 1.22 -14.10
CA ALA A 135 -10.38 0.42 -15.29
C ALA A 135 -8.92 -0.05 -15.29
N VAL A 136 -7.99 0.87 -15.06
CA VAL A 136 -6.54 0.57 -14.96
C VAL A 136 -6.28 -0.39 -13.80
N LYS A 137 -6.85 -0.16 -12.62
CA LYS A 137 -6.71 -1.04 -11.44
C LYS A 137 -7.15 -2.47 -11.75
N LYS A 138 -8.29 -2.65 -12.42
CA LYS A 138 -8.79 -3.97 -12.80
C LYS A 138 -7.78 -4.71 -13.68
N ILE A 139 -7.34 -4.09 -14.77
CA ILE A 139 -6.34 -4.67 -15.71
C ILE A 139 -5.03 -5.00 -14.97
N TYR A 140 -4.55 -4.09 -14.12
CA TYR A 140 -3.30 -4.26 -13.39
C TYR A 140 -3.36 -5.35 -12.33
N SER A 141 -4.48 -5.47 -11.61
CA SER A 141 -4.62 -6.44 -10.53
C SER A 141 -4.42 -7.87 -11.04
N GLN A 142 -5.02 -8.20 -12.19
CA GLN A 142 -4.89 -9.49 -12.84
C GLN A 142 -3.45 -9.78 -13.27
N GLN A 143 -2.82 -8.83 -13.97
CA GLN A 143 -1.44 -8.99 -14.45
C GLN A 143 -0.40 -8.97 -13.32
N ARG A 144 -0.70 -8.29 -12.21
CA ARG A 144 0.19 -8.27 -11.03
C ARG A 144 0.12 -9.59 -10.27
N ALA A 145 -1.04 -10.22 -10.17
CA ALA A 145 -1.19 -11.52 -9.52
C ALA A 145 -0.35 -12.59 -10.24
N ARG A 146 -0.46 -12.68 -11.57
CA ARG A 146 0.34 -13.59 -12.40
C ARG A 146 1.85 -13.39 -12.20
N ARG A 147 2.33 -12.15 -12.29
CA ARG A 147 3.76 -11.84 -12.08
C ARG A 147 4.26 -12.18 -10.68
N LYS A 148 3.44 -11.97 -9.64
CA LYS A 148 3.83 -12.37 -8.28
C LYS A 148 4.04 -13.88 -8.20
N LEU A 149 3.15 -14.66 -8.82
CA LEU A 149 3.27 -16.11 -8.89
C LEU A 149 4.52 -16.52 -9.67
N GLU A 150 4.79 -15.94 -10.84
CA GLU A 150 6.00 -16.20 -11.64
C GLU A 150 7.30 -15.97 -10.85
N ILE A 151 7.39 -14.90 -10.08
CA ILE A 151 8.56 -14.61 -9.22
C ILE A 151 8.73 -15.68 -8.13
N CYS A 152 7.61 -16.19 -7.60
CA CYS A 152 7.60 -17.21 -6.57
C CYS A 152 7.85 -18.62 -7.11
N PHE A 153 7.35 -18.98 -8.29
CA PHE A 153 7.53 -20.31 -8.90
C PHE A 153 9.00 -20.68 -9.12
N SER A 154 9.85 -19.68 -9.37
CA SER A 154 11.28 -19.90 -9.52
C SER A 154 12.04 -19.93 -8.17
N CYS A 155 11.35 -19.85 -7.04
CA CYS A 155 11.95 -19.82 -5.70
C CYS A 155 12.17 -21.26 -5.17
N PRO A 156 13.36 -21.59 -4.63
CA PRO A 156 13.62 -22.92 -4.05
C PRO A 156 12.65 -23.27 -2.91
N GLU A 157 12.26 -22.27 -2.11
CA GLU A 157 11.30 -22.45 -1.03
C GLU A 157 9.86 -22.72 -1.50
N TYR A 158 9.57 -22.59 -2.81
CA TYR A 158 8.20 -22.74 -3.32
C TYR A 158 7.67 -24.17 -3.22
N SER A 159 8.54 -25.17 -3.42
CA SER A 159 8.19 -26.59 -3.33
C SER A 159 8.23 -27.14 -1.91
N GLU A 160 8.65 -26.33 -0.93
CA GLU A 160 8.74 -26.77 0.46
C GLU A 160 7.37 -26.60 1.14
N GLU A 161 6.95 -27.61 1.92
CA GLU A 161 5.73 -27.55 2.75
C GLU A 161 5.93 -26.68 4.01
N LYS A 162 6.49 -25.48 3.84
CA LYS A 162 6.75 -24.53 4.93
C LYS A 162 6.36 -23.12 4.53
N VAL A 163 6.15 -22.27 5.55
CA VAL A 163 5.93 -20.84 5.33
C VAL A 163 7.20 -20.22 4.74
N CYS A 164 7.07 -19.46 3.66
CA CYS A 164 8.20 -18.75 3.03
C CYS A 164 8.96 -17.92 4.06
N SER A 165 10.30 -17.98 4.01
CA SER A 165 11.20 -17.29 4.91
C SER A 165 10.96 -15.77 4.95
N GLY A 166 10.49 -15.20 3.83
CA GLY A 166 10.12 -13.78 3.73
C GLY A 166 8.94 -13.37 4.62
N TYR A 167 8.14 -14.32 5.09
CA TYR A 167 7.02 -14.10 6.01
C TYR A 167 7.31 -14.54 7.44
N SER A 168 8.45 -15.19 7.71
CA SER A 168 8.82 -15.72 9.03
C SER A 168 8.68 -14.68 10.15
N LYS A 169 9.23 -13.48 9.96
CA LYS A 169 9.13 -12.39 10.95
C LYS A 169 7.69 -11.96 11.21
N GLN A 170 6.87 -11.88 10.16
CA GLN A 170 5.45 -11.50 10.30
C GLN A 170 4.70 -12.60 11.06
N LEU A 171 4.93 -13.86 10.72
CA LEU A 171 4.33 -15.01 11.39
C LEU A 171 4.66 -15.05 12.89
N VAL A 172 5.94 -14.85 13.25
CA VAL A 172 6.36 -14.84 14.66
C VAL A 172 5.64 -13.74 15.45
N MET A 173 5.52 -12.54 14.87
CA MET A 173 4.85 -11.42 15.55
C MET A 173 3.34 -11.60 15.62
N ILE A 174 2.72 -12.18 14.59
CA ILE A 174 1.29 -12.52 14.60
C ILE A 174 1.00 -13.57 15.67
N ARG A 175 1.82 -14.62 15.79
CA ARG A 175 1.67 -15.63 16.86
C ARG A 175 1.77 -15.01 18.24
N LYS A 176 2.79 -14.17 18.49
CA LYS A 176 2.90 -13.43 19.77
C LYS A 176 1.69 -12.56 20.08
N TYR A 177 1.12 -11.92 19.05
CA TYR A 177 -0.12 -11.18 19.18
C TYR A 177 -1.30 -12.11 19.54
N GLU A 178 -1.45 -13.23 18.85
CA GLU A 178 -2.52 -14.21 19.09
C GLU A 178 -2.45 -14.79 20.50
N ASP A 179 -1.24 -15.13 20.97
CA ASP A 179 -0.99 -15.63 22.33
C ASP A 179 -1.41 -14.58 23.38
N GLU A 180 -0.86 -13.36 23.32
CA GLU A 180 -1.16 -12.30 24.31
C GLU A 180 -2.62 -11.82 24.20
N ALA A 181 -3.22 -11.85 23.01
CA ALA A 181 -4.63 -11.53 22.83
C ALA A 181 -5.53 -12.60 23.46
N THR A 182 -5.17 -13.87 23.31
CA THR A 182 -5.90 -15.00 23.92
C THR A 182 -5.85 -14.92 25.43
N ASP A 183 -4.66 -14.72 26.01
CA ASP A 183 -4.49 -14.55 27.45
C ASP A 183 -5.32 -13.38 28.00
N TYR A 184 -5.29 -12.23 27.30
CA TYR A 184 -6.09 -11.07 27.68
C TYR A 184 -7.60 -11.35 27.62
N LEU A 185 -8.08 -12.06 26.60
CA LEU A 185 -9.48 -12.40 26.45
C LEU A 185 -9.95 -13.36 27.56
N LEU A 186 -9.17 -14.40 27.85
CA LEU A 186 -9.43 -15.37 28.92
C LEU A 186 -9.45 -14.69 30.29
N ALA A 187 -8.47 -13.84 30.59
CA ALA A 187 -8.42 -13.05 31.82
C ALA A 187 -9.63 -12.11 31.98
N SER A 188 -10.24 -11.69 30.87
CA SER A 188 -11.43 -10.84 30.86
C SER A 188 -12.76 -11.62 30.90
N ASN A 189 -12.72 -12.94 31.14
CA ASN A 189 -13.86 -13.87 31.09
C ASN A 189 -14.65 -13.77 29.77
N TYR A 190 -13.98 -13.46 28.67
CA TYR A 190 -14.61 -13.42 27.36
C TYR A 190 -14.58 -14.80 26.73
N VAL A 191 -15.76 -15.33 26.44
CA VAL A 191 -15.92 -16.52 25.60
C VAL A 191 -16.47 -16.07 24.24
N PRO A 192 -15.77 -16.34 23.13
CA PRO A 192 -16.29 -16.09 21.79
C PRO A 192 -17.62 -16.82 21.58
N ASP A 193 -18.59 -16.19 20.89
CA ASP A 193 -19.89 -16.81 20.59
C ASP A 193 -19.78 -18.14 19.83
N CYS A 194 -18.71 -18.34 19.06
CA CYS A 194 -18.45 -19.58 18.35
C CYS A 194 -18.10 -20.77 19.27
N LEU A 195 -17.69 -20.51 20.51
CA LEU A 195 -17.37 -21.52 21.53
C LEU A 195 -18.51 -21.73 22.55
N ASN A 196 -19.57 -20.91 22.51
CA ASN A 196 -20.74 -21.04 23.38
C ASN A 196 -21.75 -22.09 22.89
N ARG A 197 -21.30 -23.17 22.23
CA ARG A 197 -22.16 -24.25 21.72
C ARG A 197 -22.16 -25.46 22.63
#